data_AF-A0A3D5PND9-F1
#
_entry.id   AF-A0A3D5PND9-F1
#
_cell.length_a   1.000
_cell.length_b   1.000
_cell.length_c   1.000
_cell.angle_alpha   90.00
_cell.angle_beta   90.00
_cell.angle_gamma   90.00
#
_symmetry.space_group_name_H-M   'P 1'
#
loop_
_entity.id
_entity.type
_entity.pdbx_description
1 polymer ?
#
loop_
_entity_poly.entity_id
_entity_poly.type
_entity_poly.pdbx_seq_one_letter_code
_entity_poly.pdbx_strand_id
1 'polypeptide(L)'
;MSTELEKLYSDCSSTKLHSAAEAMLFFLTEIEDDNAIEYCKSFIHYSALFDAANQPRKLKGLFFNPLGPRQELTTSKSILFAFRAFVFRLRINPQYAAPSEWSLADVPELKVLNDILTIEVVFFDAI
;
A
#
# COMPACT_ATOMS: atom_id res chain seq x y z
N MET A 1 1.65 -12.64 -7.87
CA MET A 1 1.77 -11.61 -6.80
C MET A 1 1.39 -12.11 -5.41
N SER A 2 0.14 -12.52 -5.15
CA SER A 2 -0.31 -12.95 -3.80
C SER A 2 0.49 -14.11 -3.23
N THR A 3 0.83 -15.11 -4.04
CA THR A 3 1.65 -16.26 -3.64
C THR A 3 3.02 -15.85 -3.08
N GLU A 4 3.66 -14.82 -3.65
CA GLU A 4 4.95 -14.32 -3.13
C GLU A 4 4.78 -13.52 -1.84
N LEU A 5 3.68 -12.76 -1.72
CA LEU A 5 3.35 -12.06 -0.47
C LEU A 5 3.02 -13.04 0.66
N GLU A 6 2.29 -14.12 0.38
CA GLU A 6 1.92 -15.15 1.37
C GLU A 6 3.14 -15.87 1.95
N LYS A 7 4.24 -15.99 1.18
CA LYS A 7 5.53 -16.52 1.69
C LYS A 7 6.16 -15.62 2.75
N LEU A 8 5.93 -14.31 2.68
CA LEU A 8 6.47 -13.32 3.62
C LEU A 8 5.50 -13.00 4.76
N TYR A 9 4.20 -13.00 4.45
CA TYR A 9 3.14 -12.58 5.33
C TYR A 9 1.96 -13.55 5.22
N SER A 10 1.74 -14.37 6.25
CA SER A 10 0.55 -15.24 6.33
C SER A 10 -0.77 -14.47 6.27
N ASP A 11 -0.73 -13.16 6.58
CA ASP A 11 -1.86 -12.25 6.58
C ASP A 11 -2.19 -11.63 5.20
N CYS A 12 -1.50 -12.05 4.13
CA CYS A 12 -1.67 -11.54 2.77
C CYS A 12 -2.36 -12.54 1.83
N SER A 13 -3.39 -13.24 2.33
CA SER A 13 -4.12 -14.20 1.50
C SER A 13 -4.74 -13.56 0.27
N SER A 14 -4.79 -14.29 -0.85
CA SER A 14 -5.40 -13.80 -2.10
C SER A 14 -6.82 -13.23 -1.90
N THR A 15 -7.67 -13.94 -1.13
CA THR A 15 -9.03 -13.49 -0.79
C THR A 15 -9.06 -12.16 -0.06
N LYS A 16 -8.14 -11.95 0.88
CA LYS A 16 -8.09 -10.72 1.67
C LYS A 16 -7.58 -9.55 0.84
N LEU A 17 -6.53 -9.76 0.05
CA LEU A 17 -6.01 -8.75 -0.89
C LEU A 17 -7.10 -8.31 -1.88
N HIS A 18 -7.82 -9.28 -2.45
CA HIS A 18 -8.94 -9.01 -3.36
C HIS A 18 -10.04 -8.19 -2.68
N SER A 19 -10.51 -8.63 -1.51
CA SER A 19 -11.56 -7.92 -0.76
C SER A 19 -11.15 -6.49 -0.36
N ALA A 20 -9.89 -6.26 0.02
CA ALA A 20 -9.41 -4.93 0.35
C ALA A 20 -9.33 -4.02 -0.89
N ALA A 21 -8.77 -4.53 -1.99
CA ALA A 21 -8.65 -3.79 -3.24
C ALA A 21 -10.02 -3.43 -3.84
N GLU A 22 -10.94 -4.40 -3.89
CA GLU A 22 -12.31 -4.20 -4.36
C GLU A 22 -13.01 -3.09 -3.56
N ALA A 23 -12.95 -3.15 -2.22
CA ALA A 23 -13.58 -2.16 -1.36
C ALA A 23 -12.96 -0.75 -1.53
N MET A 24 -11.65 -0.65 -1.76
CA MET A 24 -10.99 0.62 -2.05
C MET A 24 -11.44 1.18 -3.41
N LEU A 25 -11.56 0.34 -4.44
CA LEU A 25 -12.03 0.74 -5.77
C LEU A 25 -13.49 1.21 -5.73
N PHE A 26 -14.37 0.49 -5.05
CA PHE A 26 -15.76 0.93 -4.85
C PHE A 26 -15.82 2.29 -4.15
N PHE A 27 -15.02 2.50 -3.10
CA PHE A 27 -14.95 3.79 -2.44
C PHE A 27 -14.46 4.92 -3.37
N LEU A 28 -13.46 4.67 -4.22
CA LEU A 28 -12.99 5.67 -5.19
C LEU A 28 -14.08 6.02 -6.22
N THR A 29 -14.88 5.04 -6.62
CA THR A 29 -16.06 5.27 -7.48
C THR A 29 -17.14 6.07 -6.75
N GLU A 30 -17.40 5.79 -5.47
CA GLU A 30 -18.39 6.50 -4.64
C GLU A 30 -18.11 7.99 -4.49
N ILE A 31 -16.84 8.40 -4.49
CA ILE A 31 -16.46 9.81 -4.29
C ILE A 31 -16.41 10.62 -5.59
N GLU A 32 -16.63 9.97 -6.75
CA GLU A 32 -16.71 10.59 -8.09
C GLU A 32 -15.57 11.61 -8.37
N ASP A 33 -14.33 11.24 -8.04
CA ASP A 33 -13.15 12.10 -8.21
C ASP A 33 -12.19 11.51 -9.27
N ASP A 34 -11.77 12.34 -10.21
CA ASP A 34 -10.91 11.94 -11.33
C ASP A 34 -9.47 11.58 -10.93
N ASN A 35 -9.07 11.82 -9.67
CA ASN A 35 -7.69 11.63 -9.20
C ASN A 35 -7.43 10.29 -8.50
N ALA A 36 -8.21 9.24 -8.82
CA ALA A 36 -8.09 7.90 -8.22
C ALA A 36 -6.65 7.35 -8.17
N ILE A 37 -5.89 7.52 -9.26
CA ILE A 37 -4.49 7.05 -9.34
C ILE A 37 -3.59 7.81 -8.36
N GLU A 38 -3.78 9.12 -8.22
CA GLU A 38 -3.00 9.96 -7.31
C GLU A 38 -3.27 9.57 -5.86
N TYR A 39 -4.52 9.28 -5.50
CA TYR A 39 -4.86 8.77 -4.17
C TYR A 39 -4.14 7.46 -3.85
N CYS A 40 -4.13 6.51 -4.79
CA CYS A 40 -3.42 5.24 -4.64
C CYS A 40 -1.90 5.45 -4.52
N LYS A 41 -1.29 6.21 -5.42
CA LYS A 41 0.16 6.49 -5.39
C LYS A 41 0.58 7.17 -4.10
N SER A 42 -0.16 8.21 -3.69
CA SER A 42 0.06 8.94 -2.45
C SER A 42 -0.11 8.07 -1.21
N PHE A 43 -1.09 7.16 -1.21
CA PHE A 43 -1.28 6.24 -0.10
C PHE A 43 -0.15 5.21 0.02
N ILE A 44 0.36 4.70 -1.10
CA ILE A 44 1.53 3.80 -1.12
C ILE A 44 2.76 4.54 -0.59
N HIS A 45 3.04 5.74 -1.10
CA HIS A 45 4.14 6.59 -0.63
C HIS A 45 4.06 6.84 0.87
N TYR A 46 2.89 7.28 1.35
CA TYR A 46 2.66 7.55 2.75
C TYR A 46 2.86 6.31 3.63
N SER A 47 2.28 5.16 3.23
CA SER A 47 2.39 3.91 4.00
C SER A 47 3.81 3.34 4.01
N ALA A 48 4.56 3.55 2.93
CA ALA A 48 5.94 3.09 2.81
C ALA A 48 6.89 3.93 3.68
N LEU A 49 6.73 5.25 3.68
CA LEU A 49 7.73 6.18 4.21
C LEU A 49 7.35 6.88 5.51
N PHE A 50 6.08 6.86 5.92
CA PHE A 50 5.61 7.58 7.11
C PHE A 50 4.90 6.64 8.09
N ASP A 51 4.97 6.97 9.37
CA ASP A 51 4.23 6.26 10.42
C ASP A 51 2.87 6.92 10.71
N ALA A 52 2.15 6.37 11.68
CA ALA A 52 0.85 6.89 12.10
C ALA A 52 0.92 8.29 12.74
N ALA A 53 2.09 8.68 13.25
CA ALA A 53 2.37 10.01 13.80
C ALA A 53 2.90 10.99 12.72
N ASN A 54 2.82 10.61 11.45
CA ASN A 54 3.29 11.38 10.31
C ASN A 54 4.81 11.68 10.36
N GLN A 55 5.58 10.80 11.00
CA GLN A 55 7.04 10.89 11.04
C GLN A 55 7.65 9.96 9.99
N PRO A 56 8.80 10.34 9.38
CA PRO A 56 9.54 9.45 8.50
C PRO A 56 9.88 8.12 9.20
N ARG A 57 9.55 7.01 8.56
CA ARG A 57 9.87 5.67 9.07
C ARG A 57 11.38 5.47 9.08
N LYS A 58 11.87 4.85 10.15
CA LYS A 58 13.25 4.36 10.21
C LYS A 58 13.35 3.10 9.37
N LEU A 59 13.79 3.21 8.12
CA LEU A 59 13.95 2.05 7.23
C LEU A 59 15.30 1.34 7.41
N LYS A 60 16.32 2.08 7.87
CA LYS A 60 17.68 1.58 8.08
C LYS A 60 17.93 1.19 9.54
N GLY A 61 18.59 0.06 9.77
CA GLY A 61 19.09 -0.35 11.08
C GLY A 61 19.65 -1.77 11.09
N LEU A 62 20.73 -2.00 11.82
CA LEU A 62 21.41 -3.32 11.91
C LEU A 62 20.51 -4.43 12.47
N PHE A 63 19.54 -4.08 13.32
CA PHE A 63 18.63 -5.03 13.98
C PHE A 63 17.16 -4.78 13.65
N PHE A 64 16.88 -4.02 12.59
CA PHE A 64 15.54 -3.63 12.21
C PHE A 64 15.22 -4.08 10.79
N ASN A 65 14.21 -4.92 10.64
CA ASN A 65 13.65 -5.26 9.34
C ASN A 65 12.40 -4.38 9.08
N PRO A 66 12.44 -3.41 8.14
CA PRO A 66 11.30 -2.54 7.83
C PRO A 66 10.10 -3.29 7.22
N LEU A 67 10.35 -4.48 6.67
CA LEU A 67 9.38 -5.41 6.12
C LEU A 67 9.06 -6.56 7.10
N GLY A 68 9.49 -6.47 8.37
CA GLY A 68 9.15 -7.46 9.38
C GLY A 68 7.63 -7.57 9.57
N PRO A 69 7.09 -8.78 9.81
CA PRO A 69 5.67 -8.97 10.04
C PRO A 69 5.22 -8.27 11.33
N ARG A 70 3.97 -7.80 11.36
CA ARG A 70 3.33 -7.37 12.61
C ARG A 70 2.74 -8.58 13.35
N GLN A 71 2.65 -8.46 14.68
CA GLN A 71 2.03 -9.49 15.51
C GLN A 71 0.51 -9.56 15.31
N GLU A 72 -0.12 -8.41 15.05
CA GLU A 72 -1.56 -8.33 14.83
C GLU A 72 -1.91 -8.50 13.36
N LEU A 73 -2.90 -9.37 13.10
CA LEU A 73 -3.48 -9.52 11.77
C LEU A 73 -4.33 -8.30 11.42
N THR A 74 -4.21 -7.86 10.18
CA THR A 74 -4.98 -6.74 9.65
C THR A 74 -6.31 -7.25 9.10
N THR A 75 -7.33 -6.39 9.04
CA THR A 75 -8.60 -6.73 8.35
C THR A 75 -8.76 -5.89 7.10
N SER A 76 -9.47 -6.39 6.08
CA SER A 76 -9.80 -5.59 4.89
C SER A 76 -10.55 -4.30 5.27
N LYS A 77 -11.42 -4.39 6.28
CA LYS A 77 -12.15 -3.25 6.84
C LYS A 77 -11.21 -2.19 7.44
N SER A 78 -10.21 -2.60 8.23
CA SER A 78 -9.26 -1.65 8.82
C SER A 78 -8.36 -1.00 7.76
N ILE A 79 -7.98 -1.73 6.71
CA ILE A 79 -7.25 -1.18 5.55
C ILE A 79 -8.11 -0.12 4.84
N LEU A 80 -9.38 -0.43 4.57
CA LEU A 80 -10.31 0.52 3.95
C LEU A 80 -10.48 1.80 4.78
N PHE A 81 -10.62 1.68 6.10
CA PHE A 81 -10.71 2.85 6.98
C PHE A 81 -9.46 3.73 6.90
N ALA A 82 -8.27 3.13 6.93
CA ALA A 82 -7.01 3.87 6.80
C ALA A 82 -6.93 4.58 5.45
N PHE A 83 -7.34 3.91 4.36
CA PHE A 83 -7.37 4.50 3.03
C PHE A 83 -8.35 5.67 2.93
N ARG A 84 -9.60 5.50 3.40
CA ARG A 84 -10.61 6.57 3.42
C ARG A 84 -10.11 7.80 4.20
N ALA A 85 -9.57 7.58 5.40
CA ALA A 85 -9.00 8.64 6.20
C ALA A 85 -7.86 9.37 5.47
N PHE A 86 -7.00 8.63 4.79
CA PHE A 86 -5.92 9.19 3.99
C PHE A 86 -6.44 10.05 2.83
N VAL A 87 -7.39 9.53 2.05
CA VAL A 87 -7.97 10.25 0.89
C VAL A 87 -8.57 11.58 1.31
N PHE A 88 -9.39 11.60 2.36
CA PHE A 88 -9.95 12.85 2.87
C PHE A 88 -8.87 13.81 3.38
N ARG A 89 -7.83 13.30 4.04
CA ARG A 89 -6.71 14.13 4.48
C ARG A 89 -5.95 14.75 3.30
N LEU A 90 -5.69 13.98 2.24
CA LEU A 90 -5.02 14.48 1.04
C LEU A 90 -5.85 15.55 0.32
N ARG A 91 -7.18 15.38 0.25
CA ARG A 91 -8.10 16.39 -0.31
C ARG A 91 -8.05 17.73 0.42
N ILE A 92 -7.90 17.69 1.73
CA ILE A 92 -7.81 18.89 2.57
C ILE A 92 -6.40 19.50 2.51
N ASN A 93 -5.37 18.66 2.36
CA ASN A 93 -3.99 19.09 2.41
C ASN A 93 -3.13 18.40 1.33
N PRO A 94 -2.88 19.08 0.20
CA PRO A 94 -2.08 18.57 -0.90
C PRO A 94 -0.63 18.23 -0.55
N GLN A 95 -0.10 18.67 0.62
CA GLN A 95 1.26 18.33 1.04
C GLN A 95 1.47 16.82 1.28
N TYR A 96 0.38 16.05 1.41
CA TYR A 96 0.42 14.59 1.54
C TYR A 96 0.50 13.86 0.19
N ALA A 97 0.50 14.60 -0.93
CA ALA A 97 0.67 14.03 -2.25
C ALA A 97 2.06 13.38 -2.37
N ALA A 98 2.13 12.25 -3.07
CA ALA A 98 3.41 11.69 -3.46
C ALA A 98 4.12 12.64 -4.42
N PRO A 99 5.45 12.79 -4.35
CA PRO A 99 6.20 13.47 -5.39
C PRO A 99 5.96 12.82 -6.76
N SER A 100 5.89 13.62 -7.82
CA SER A 100 5.60 13.12 -9.18
C SER A 100 6.60 12.07 -9.65
N GLU A 101 7.89 12.26 -9.34
CA GLU A 101 8.97 11.33 -9.71
C GLU A 101 9.16 10.16 -8.73
N TRP A 102 8.37 10.09 -7.66
CA TRP A 102 8.57 9.05 -6.65
C TRP A 102 8.15 7.68 -7.15
N SER A 103 9.03 6.69 -6.94
CA SER A 103 8.75 5.27 -7.11
C SER A 103 9.17 4.46 -5.86
N LEU A 104 8.49 3.35 -5.62
CA LEU A 104 8.91 2.40 -4.57
C LEU A 104 10.30 1.79 -4.88
N ALA A 105 10.66 1.71 -6.17
CA ALA A 105 11.96 1.23 -6.61
C ALA A 105 13.13 2.09 -6.09
N ASP A 106 12.88 3.35 -5.76
CA ASP A 106 13.89 4.27 -5.22
C ASP A 106 14.21 4.03 -3.74
N VAL A 107 13.55 3.06 -3.11
CA VAL A 107 13.71 2.71 -1.69
C VAL A 107 14.36 1.32 -1.57
N PRO A 108 15.70 1.22 -1.48
CA PRO A 108 16.43 -0.05 -1.50
C PRO A 108 15.98 -1.04 -0.41
N GLU A 109 15.61 -0.53 0.76
CA GLU A 109 15.14 -1.33 1.89
C GLU A 109 13.80 -2.03 1.61
N LEU A 110 13.04 -1.53 0.64
CA LEU A 110 11.75 -2.08 0.23
C LEU A 110 11.82 -2.82 -1.11
N LYS A 111 13.03 -3.12 -1.61
CA LYS A 111 13.23 -3.78 -2.91
C LYS A 111 12.40 -5.05 -3.08
N VAL A 112 12.34 -5.91 -2.06
CA VAL A 112 11.56 -7.15 -2.11
C VAL A 112 10.07 -6.87 -2.38
N LEU A 113 9.51 -5.84 -1.74
CA LEU A 113 8.14 -5.45 -1.97
C LEU A 113 7.94 -4.89 -3.39
N ASN A 114 8.87 -4.06 -3.87
CA ASN A 114 8.84 -3.56 -5.24
C ASN A 114 8.89 -4.68 -6.28
N ASP A 115 9.79 -5.65 -6.10
CA ASP A 115 9.92 -6.80 -6.99
C ASP A 115 8.61 -7.59 -7.07
N ILE A 116 7.92 -7.79 -5.94
CA ILE A 116 6.64 -8.52 -5.91
C ILE A 116 5.51 -7.75 -6.60
N LEU A 117 5.44 -6.43 -6.39
CA LEU A 117 4.40 -5.57 -6.97
C LEU A 117 4.59 -5.34 -8.48
N THR A 118 5.79 -5.59 -9.00
CA THR A 118 6.14 -5.42 -10.42
C THR A 118 6.24 -6.74 -11.18
N ILE A 119 5.85 -7.86 -10.56
CA ILE A 119 5.69 -9.15 -11.25
C ILE A 119 4.76 -8.96 -12.43
N GLU A 120 5.22 -9.33 -13.62
CA GLU A 120 4.41 -9.33 -14.82
C GLU A 120 3.24 -10.31 -14.65
N VAL A 121 2.02 -9.80 -14.77
CA VAL A 121 0.80 -10.60 -14.70
C VAL A 121 0.40 -10.95 -16.12
N VAL A 122 0.35 -12.25 -16.41
CA VAL A 122 -0.10 -12.76 -17.71
C VAL A 122 -1.57 -13.15 -17.66
N PHE A 123 -2.23 -13.21 -18.82
CA PHE A 123 -3.65 -13.56 -18.90
C PHE A 123 -3.99 -14.89 -18.20
N PHE A 124 -3.10 -15.88 -18.24
CA PHE A 124 -3.28 -17.17 -17.59
C PHE A 124 -3.28 -17.09 -16.06
N ASP A 125 -2.78 -16.02 -15.45
CA ASP A 125 -2.86 -15.84 -14.00
C ASP A 125 -4.28 -15.48 -13.52
N ALA A 126 -5.19 -15.13 -14.46
CA ALA A 126 -6.57 -14.75 -14.17
C ALA A 126 -7.58 -15.90 -14.35
N ILE A 127 -7.12 -17.08 -14.82
CA ILE A 127 -7.94 -18.28 -15.08
C ILE A 127 -7.56 -19.37 -14.08
#